data_AF-L9WHZ1-F1
#
_entry.id   AF-L9WHZ1-F1
#
_cell.length_a   1.000
_cell.length_b   1.000
_cell.length_c   1.000
_cell.angle_alpha   90.00
_cell.angle_beta   90.00
_cell.angle_gamma   90.00
#
_symmetry.space_group_name_H-M   'P 1'
#
loop_
_entity.id
_entity.type
_entity.pdbx_description
1 polymer ?
#
loop_
_entity_poly.entity_id
_entity_poly.type
_entity_poly.pdbx_seq_one_letter_code
_entity_poly.pdbx_strand_id
1 'polypeptide(L)' 'MYLSDEKATQLNSLYEQLDGRSKVAGKGGIEKHADFMETLVEFVIENDDELATRLGINTD' A
#
# COMPACT_ATOMS: atom_id res chain seq x y z
N MET A 1 -1.28 -11.50 -4.74
CA MET A 1 -2.40 -11.33 -3.78
C MET A 1 -3.68 -11.17 -4.58
N TYR A 2 -4.77 -11.86 -4.21
CA TYR A 2 -6.06 -11.64 -4.85
C TYR A 2 -6.83 -10.58 -4.06
N LEU A 3 -6.82 -9.35 -4.58
CA LEU A 3 -7.70 -8.28 -4.12
C LEU A 3 -8.98 -8.32 -4.96
N SER A 4 -10.12 -7.90 -4.39
CA SER A 4 -11.29 -7.60 -5.20
C SER A 4 -10.98 -6.43 -6.15
N ASP A 5 -11.67 -6.36 -7.28
CA ASP A 5 -11.49 -5.28 -8.26
C ASP A 5 -11.64 -3.89 -7.62
N GLU A 6 -12.58 -3.75 -6.67
CA GLU A 6 -12.78 -2.52 -5.91
C GLU A 6 -11.54 -2.17 -5.07
N LYS A 7 -10.98 -3.15 -4.34
CA LYS A 7 -9.79 -2.93 -3.50
C LYS A 7 -8.54 -2.68 -4.33
N ALA A 8 -8.39 -3.37 -5.46
CA ALA A 8 -7.32 -3.10 -6.41
C ALA A 8 -7.41 -1.67 -6.97
N THR A 9 -8.62 -1.21 -7.31
CA THR A 9 -8.86 0.15 -7.80
C THR A 9 -8.53 1.20 -6.72
N GLN A 10 -8.94 0.97 -5.48
CA GLN A 10 -8.64 1.86 -4.35
C GLN A 10 -7.14 1.94 -4.09
N LEU A 11 -6.43 0.81 -4.12
CA LEU A 11 -4.99 0.76 -3.94
C LEU A 11 -4.24 1.48 -5.07
N ASN A 12 -4.64 1.26 -6.32
CA ASN A 12 -4.07 1.97 -7.47
C ASN A 12 -4.31 3.48 -7.40
N SER A 13 -5.50 3.91 -6.96
CA SER A 13 -5.79 5.33 -6.75
C SER A 13 -4.89 5.97 -5.69
N LEU A 14 -4.60 5.23 -4.61
CA LEU A 14 -3.67 5.68 -3.56
C LEU A 14 -2.25 5.87 -4.13
N TYR A 15 -1.79 4.89 -4.91
CA TYR A 15 -0.52 4.96 -5.61
C TYR A 15 -0.47 6.16 -6.59
N GLU A 16 -1.50 6.34 -7.42
CA GLU A 16 -1.57 7.44 -8.39
C GLU A 16 -1.61 8.82 -7.73
N GLN A 17 -2.22 8.97 -6.55
CA GLN A 17 -2.19 10.23 -5.81
C GLN A 17 -0.78 10.58 -5.32
N LEU A 18 -0.02 9.57 -4.89
CA LEU A 18 1.36 9.74 -4.45
C LEU A 18 2.29 9.98 -5.65
N ASP A 19 2.11 9.25 -6.76
CA ASP A 19 2.87 9.45 -7.99
C ASP A 19 2.50 10.79 -8.66
N GLY A 20 1.24 11.22 -8.63
CA GLY A 20 0.78 12.51 -9.15
C GLY A 20 1.42 13.69 -8.42
N ARG A 21 1.59 13.58 -7.10
CA ARG A 21 2.40 14.54 -6.31
C ARG A 21 3.89 14.47 -6.67
N SER A 22 4.38 13.29 -7.05
CA SER A 22 5.80 13.04 -7.33
C SER A 22 6.21 13.30 -8.81
N LYS A 23 5.28 13.30 -9.76
CA LYS A 23 5.50 13.69 -11.18
C LYS A 23 5.76 15.18 -11.33
N VAL A 24 5.23 16.02 -10.43
CA VAL A 24 5.64 17.43 -10.28
C VAL A 24 7.12 17.55 -9.91
N ALA A 25 7.73 16.48 -9.35
CA ALA A 25 9.13 16.42 -8.93
C ALA A 25 10.06 15.62 -9.88
N GLY A 26 9.58 15.14 -11.04
CA GLY A 26 10.45 14.76 -12.17
C GLY A 26 11.31 13.48 -12.03
N LYS A 27 10.88 12.43 -11.32
CA LYS A 27 11.57 11.12 -11.31
C LYS A 27 10.64 9.93 -11.61
N GLY A 28 11.18 8.86 -12.20
CA GLY A 28 10.50 7.77 -12.93
C GLY A 28 9.44 6.98 -12.14
N GLY A 29 8.41 6.50 -12.87
CA GLY A 29 7.18 5.95 -12.31
C GLY A 29 7.11 4.43 -12.15
N ILE A 30 8.19 3.66 -12.43
CA ILE A 30 8.21 2.20 -12.18
C ILE A 30 8.90 1.89 -10.85
N GLU A 31 10.06 2.49 -10.57
CA GLU A 31 10.77 2.33 -9.29
C GLU A 31 9.88 2.74 -8.11
N LYS A 32 9.10 3.82 -8.27
CA LYS A 32 8.15 4.28 -7.25
C LYS A 32 7.03 3.30 -6.93
N HIS A 33 6.64 2.43 -7.87
CA HIS A 33 5.61 1.43 -7.60
C HIS A 33 6.17 0.32 -6.69
N ALA A 34 7.42 -0.08 -6.91
CA ALA A 34 8.10 -1.03 -6.02
C ALA A 34 8.27 -0.44 -4.62
N ASP A 35 8.81 0.78 -4.52
CA ASP A 35 9.00 1.48 -3.24
C ASP A 35 7.68 1.64 -2.48
N PHE A 36 6.60 1.97 -3.19
CA PHE A 36 5.26 2.07 -2.61
C PHE A 36 4.77 0.75 -2.03
N MET A 37 4.93 -0.35 -2.78
CA MET A 37 4.50 -1.67 -2.33
C MET A 37 5.36 -2.17 -1.17
N GLU A 38 6.66 -1.91 -1.16
CA GLU A 38 7.55 -2.22 -0.04
C GLU A 38 7.14 -1.44 1.22
N THR A 39 6.98 -0.12 1.11
CA THR A 39 6.57 0.74 2.23
C THR A 39 5.20 0.33 2.78
N LEU A 40 4.25 -0.05 1.91
CA LEU A 40 2.94 -0.54 2.32
C LEU A 40 3.04 -1.84 3.12
N VAL A 41 3.89 -2.78 2.68
CA VAL A 41 4.10 -4.05 3.38
C VAL A 41 4.79 -3.81 4.72
N GLU A 42 5.83 -2.97 4.76
CA GLU A 42 6.51 -2.58 6.01
C GLU A 42 5.52 -1.99 7.00
N PHE A 43 4.69 -1.03 6.56
CA PHE A 43 3.65 -0.44 7.42
C PHE A 43 2.70 -1.50 7.99
N VAL A 44 2.28 -2.47 7.17
CA VAL A 44 1.37 -3.53 7.63
C VAL A 44 2.05 -4.46 8.64
N ILE A 45 3.35 -4.74 8.48
CA ILE A 45 4.14 -5.53 9.44
C ILE A 45 4.35 -4.77 10.75
N GLU A 46 4.63 -3.46 10.69
CA GLU A 46 4.80 -2.63 11.89
C GLU A 46 3.51 -2.46 12.71
N ASN A 47 2.36 -2.67 12.07
CA ASN A 47 1.03 -2.58 12.69
C ASN A 47 0.35 -3.95 12.71
N ASP A 48 1.12 -5.02 12.93
CA ASP A 48 0.64 -6.41 12.94
C ASP A 48 -0.46 -6.66 13.97
N ASP A 49 -0.37 -6.06 15.15
CA ASP A 49 -1.42 -6.14 16.19
C ASP A 49 -2.77 -5.56 15.72
N GLU A 50 -2.75 -4.41 15.02
CA GLU A 50 -3.97 -3.83 14.47
C GLU A 50 -4.51 -4.69 13.31
N LEU A 51 -3.61 -5.20 12.46
CA LEU A 51 -3.97 -6.12 11.40
C LEU A 51 -4.62 -7.39 11.97
N ALA A 52 -4.02 -7.99 13.00
CA ALA A 52 -4.52 -9.17 13.68
C ALA A 52 -5.91 -8.91 14.27
N THR A 53 -6.09 -7.77 14.95
CA THR A 53 -7.39 -7.33 15.47
C THR A 53 -8.44 -7.23 14.36
N ARG A 54 -8.13 -6.59 13.23
CA ARG A 54 -9.05 -6.45 12.09
C ARG A 54 -9.36 -7.78 11.40
N LEU A 55 -8.43 -8.72 11.42
CA LEU A 55 -8.62 -10.09 10.93
C LEU A 55 -9.35 -10.99 11.95
N GLY A 56 -9.61 -10.50 13.16
CA GLY A 56 -10.19 -11.30 14.23
C GLY A 56 -9.27 -12.41 14.74
N ILE A 57 -7.96 -12.23 14.57
CA ILE A 57 -6.93 -13.13 15.09
C ILE A 57 -6.57 -12.64 16.48
N ASN A 58 -6.77 -13.47 17.50
CA ASN A 58 -6.28 -13.19 18.85
C ASN A 58 -4.77 -13.45 18.87
N THR A 59 -3.99 -12.40 19.11
CA THR A 59 -2.57 -12.50 19.43
C THR A 59 -2.45 -12.64 20.95
N ASP A 60 -2.36 -13.88 21.43
CA ASP A 60 -2.06 -14.21 22.84
C ASP A 60 -0.57 -13.98 23.18
#